data_AF-A0A2R6GC85-F1
#
_entry.id   AF-A0A2R6GC85-F1
#
_cell.length_a   1.000
_cell.length_b   1.000
_cell.length_c   1.000
_cell.angle_alpha   90.00
_cell.angle_beta   90.00
_cell.angle_gamma   90.00
#
_symmetry.space_group_name_H-M   'P 1'
#
loop_
_entity.id
_entity.type
_entity.pdbx_description
1 polymer ?
#
loop_
_entity_poly.entity_id
_entity_poly.type
_entity_poly.pdbx_seq_one_letter_code
_entity_poly.pdbx_strand_id
1 'polypeptide(L)'
;MIFASRGSAPASSRGTSTSDFNFCVIHWVAEMQRPLFSCNIYKPSRRERGYMDESLGSQADEGPLVQLFGSSGRTRIVEAFLGKRGTELTASEIAKLAGVDRSTVSRNVDELVDVGLVQRRETQSGVLYRVANDDPVVQALSDVRRELFGGLAENPELVEREPDDDPDTEAYVDRAGLVRLFGSPGRTKMIAGFLEAEGEELTGAEVARLAGIDRSTVSRNVDELVELGVIERTRRVGESELYRFADDRPIGDALLRTREELLLHEETDNVTKEITNNSTELGAEEPDIGPISPTNPFPAADITEKAIRDGGNLEAPEELDRMAMELKVELDTTRKELDSIESKFREKIEEAVGSSGFETNRAKREANRIRKQYDHLRSKYESMLRRYALLSTLKNARIHLDVENHASLQDVSKQATAQLKHQVLAEIRRVDNLGNRSDQHEDMVDDVIESIASGKFEATGTDLIDDLVREVEQDRLDPDEISLTDISVKNEDTDSAELL
;
A
#
# COMPACT_ATOMS: atom_id res chain seq x y z
N MET A 1 -28.28 9.45 -82.55
CA MET A 1 -28.13 9.49 -81.07
C MET A 1 -28.92 10.72 -80.61
N ILE A 2 -30.11 10.63 -79.99
CA ILE A 2 -30.54 9.85 -78.80
C ILE A 2 -29.81 10.34 -77.54
N PHE A 3 -30.46 10.85 -76.47
CA PHE A 3 -31.84 11.35 -76.25
C PHE A 3 -31.82 12.31 -75.01
N ALA A 4 -32.93 12.99 -74.69
CA ALA A 4 -33.07 13.87 -73.52
C ALA A 4 -34.31 13.53 -72.63
N SER A 5 -34.24 13.80 -71.32
CA SER A 5 -35.34 13.79 -70.30
C SER A 5 -34.75 14.28 -68.95
N ARG A 6 -35.36 15.06 -68.03
CA ARG A 6 -36.64 15.79 -67.87
C ARG A 6 -37.92 15.08 -67.34
N GLY A 7 -38.15 15.20 -66.02
CA GLY A 7 -39.42 14.93 -65.29
C GLY A 7 -39.30 13.78 -64.28
N SER A 8 -40.20 13.57 -63.30
CA SER A 8 -41.34 14.35 -62.77
C SER A 8 -41.83 13.72 -61.45
N ALA A 9 -42.46 14.47 -60.53
CA ALA A 9 -43.33 13.89 -59.49
C ALA A 9 -44.70 13.47 -60.10
N PRO A 10 -45.47 12.54 -59.49
CA PRO A 10 -46.49 12.85 -58.45
C PRO A 10 -46.55 11.79 -57.32
N ALA A 11 -47.13 11.95 -56.12
CA ALA A 11 -48.42 12.48 -55.63
C ALA A 11 -49.67 11.58 -55.89
N SER A 12 -50.25 10.99 -54.83
CA SER A 12 -51.64 10.50 -54.60
C SER A 12 -51.69 9.20 -53.76
N SER A 13 -52.80 8.73 -53.15
CA SER A 13 -53.83 9.38 -52.30
C SER A 13 -54.86 8.35 -51.75
N ARG A 14 -55.31 8.51 -50.48
CA ARG A 14 -56.64 8.14 -49.91
C ARG A 14 -57.11 6.65 -49.85
N GLY A 15 -57.95 6.37 -48.83
CA GLY A 15 -58.88 5.21 -48.77
C GLY A 15 -58.69 4.31 -47.54
N THR A 16 -59.11 4.64 -46.31
CA THR A 16 -60.48 4.47 -45.75
C THR A 16 -61.28 3.25 -46.25
N SER A 17 -61.46 2.24 -45.38
CA SER A 17 -62.70 1.43 -45.34
C SER A 17 -62.91 0.78 -43.96
N THR A 18 -64.09 1.01 -43.40
CA THR A 18 -64.68 0.36 -42.21
C THR A 18 -65.48 -0.88 -42.59
N SER A 19 -65.49 -1.92 -41.72
CA SER A 19 -66.59 -2.87 -41.44
C SER A 19 -66.00 -4.09 -40.71
N ASP A 20 -66.24 -4.26 -39.41
CA ASP A 20 -67.38 -4.99 -38.84
C ASP A 20 -67.39 -6.50 -39.16
N PHE A 21 -67.18 -7.35 -38.15
CA PHE A 21 -68.00 -8.55 -37.93
C PHE A 21 -67.90 -9.11 -36.49
N ASN A 22 -68.94 -8.78 -35.72
CA ASN A 22 -69.55 -9.46 -34.56
C ASN A 22 -68.94 -10.70 -33.89
N PHE A 23 -68.92 -10.63 -32.55
CA PHE A 23 -69.52 -11.56 -31.59
C PHE A 23 -69.56 -13.08 -31.91
N CYS A 24 -68.96 -13.87 -31.01
CA CYS A 24 -69.70 -14.98 -30.40
C CYS A 24 -69.24 -15.22 -28.95
N VAL A 25 -70.19 -15.41 -28.05
CA VAL A 25 -70.03 -15.55 -26.59
C VAL A 25 -70.97 -16.65 -26.11
N ILE A 26 -70.55 -17.42 -25.10
CA ILE A 26 -71.29 -18.42 -24.27
C ILE A 26 -71.19 -19.93 -24.63
N HIS A 27 -70.99 -20.72 -23.54
CA HIS A 27 -71.07 -22.19 -23.34
C HIS A 27 -70.06 -23.10 -24.06
N TRP A 28 -69.20 -23.82 -23.33
CA TRP A 28 -69.65 -24.94 -22.46
C TRP A 28 -68.83 -25.13 -21.16
N VAL A 29 -69.45 -25.78 -20.18
CA VAL A 29 -68.85 -26.19 -18.88
C VAL A 29 -69.04 -27.70 -18.76
N ALA A 30 -67.95 -28.47 -18.61
CA ALA A 30 -67.87 -29.81 -17.97
C ALA A 30 -66.51 -30.48 -18.27
N GLU A 31 -66.22 -31.59 -17.58
CA GLU A 31 -65.14 -32.56 -17.88
C GLU A 31 -63.69 -32.04 -17.94
N MET A 32 -63.02 -31.93 -16.78
CA MET A 32 -61.98 -32.91 -16.38
C MET A 32 -61.39 -32.57 -15.00
N GLN A 33 -61.95 -33.19 -13.96
CA GLN A 33 -61.16 -33.45 -12.75
C GLN A 33 -60.33 -34.71 -12.98
N ARG A 34 -59.00 -34.61 -12.97
CA ARG A 34 -58.10 -35.26 -11.98
C ARG A 34 -56.61 -35.02 -12.29
N PRO A 35 -55.71 -35.20 -11.30
CA PRO A 35 -54.43 -34.50 -11.26
C PRO A 35 -53.22 -35.39 -11.64
N LEU A 36 -52.02 -34.93 -11.26
CA LEU A 36 -50.70 -35.58 -11.34
C LEU A 36 -49.84 -35.25 -12.57
N PHE A 37 -49.46 -33.98 -12.69
CA PHE A 37 -48.08 -33.66 -13.03
C PHE A 37 -47.45 -32.88 -11.89
N SER A 38 -46.78 -33.60 -10.98
CA SER A 38 -45.79 -32.97 -10.12
C SER A 38 -44.63 -32.53 -11.01
N CYS A 39 -44.51 -31.23 -11.27
CA CYS A 39 -43.24 -30.66 -11.70
C CYS A 39 -42.24 -30.96 -10.58
N ASN A 40 -41.45 -32.01 -10.80
CA ASN A 40 -40.44 -32.46 -9.87
C ASN A 40 -39.34 -31.41 -9.89
N ILE A 41 -39.43 -30.42 -8.99
CA ILE A 41 -38.34 -29.50 -8.71
C ILE A 41 -37.16 -30.38 -8.34
N TYR A 42 -36.21 -30.49 -9.26
CA TYR A 42 -34.99 -31.26 -9.09
C TYR A 42 -34.15 -30.52 -8.04
N LYS A 43 -34.47 -30.75 -6.77
CA LYS A 43 -33.56 -30.50 -5.66
C LYS A 43 -32.45 -31.53 -5.84
N PRO A 44 -31.24 -31.15 -6.27
CA PRO A 44 -30.15 -32.11 -6.36
C PRO A 44 -29.98 -32.76 -4.98
N SER A 45 -29.96 -34.09 -4.96
CA SER A 45 -29.81 -34.87 -3.75
C SER A 45 -28.55 -34.43 -3.02
N ARG A 46 -28.69 -34.07 -1.74
CA ARG A 46 -27.65 -33.50 -0.85
C ARG A 46 -26.53 -34.50 -0.49
N ARG A 47 -26.27 -35.50 -1.34
CA ARG A 47 -25.40 -36.66 -1.15
C ARG A 47 -24.45 -36.96 -2.32
N GLU A 48 -24.56 -36.25 -3.44
CA GLU A 48 -23.63 -36.35 -4.58
C GLU A 48 -22.93 -35.03 -4.88
N ARG A 49 -22.78 -34.18 -3.85
CA ARG A 49 -21.68 -33.22 -3.83
C ARG A 49 -20.42 -34.04 -3.55
N GLY A 50 -19.83 -34.59 -4.61
CA GLY A 50 -18.53 -35.25 -4.52
C GLY A 50 -17.57 -34.28 -3.84
N TYR A 51 -16.72 -34.81 -2.96
CA TYR A 51 -15.68 -34.04 -2.30
C TYR A 51 -14.79 -33.44 -3.40
N MET A 52 -15.03 -32.17 -3.72
CA MET A 52 -14.02 -31.33 -4.32
C MET A 52 -12.90 -31.28 -3.29
N ASP A 53 -11.70 -31.61 -3.74
CA ASP A 53 -10.54 -31.82 -2.91
C ASP A 53 -10.31 -30.60 -2.00
N GLU A 54 -10.66 -30.74 -0.72
CA GLU A 54 -10.51 -29.68 0.30
C GLU A 54 -9.01 -29.37 0.58
N SER A 55 -8.09 -30.13 -0.04
CA SER A 55 -6.64 -29.93 0.07
C SER A 55 -6.08 -28.80 -0.80
N LEU A 56 -6.88 -28.18 -1.68
CA LEU A 56 -6.49 -26.96 -2.39
C LEU A 56 -7.10 -25.73 -1.70
N GLY A 57 -6.64 -25.46 -0.47
CA GLY A 57 -6.81 -24.13 0.13
C GLY A 57 -6.22 -23.11 -0.85
N SER A 58 -7.03 -22.13 -1.28
CA SER A 58 -6.55 -21.21 -2.31
C SER A 58 -5.59 -20.22 -1.65
N GLN A 59 -4.46 -19.95 -2.29
CA GLN A 59 -3.49 -18.96 -1.77
C GLN A 59 -4.13 -17.56 -1.65
N ALA A 60 -5.21 -17.31 -2.40
CA ALA A 60 -6.03 -16.11 -2.26
C ALA A 60 -6.86 -16.05 -0.96
N ASP A 61 -7.10 -17.16 -0.25
CA ASP A 61 -7.87 -17.15 1.01
C ASP A 61 -7.10 -16.51 2.17
N GLU A 62 -5.77 -16.58 2.14
CA GLU A 62 -4.88 -16.15 3.23
C GLU A 62 -4.17 -14.81 2.95
N GLY A 63 -4.18 -14.30 1.71
CA GLY A 63 -3.49 -13.06 1.37
C GLY A 63 -4.03 -11.82 2.10
N PRO A 64 -3.19 -10.82 2.42
CA PRO A 64 -3.56 -9.73 3.34
C PRO A 64 -4.71 -8.86 2.82
N LEU A 65 -4.84 -8.71 1.50
CA LEU A 65 -5.96 -8.01 0.88
C LEU A 65 -7.30 -8.71 1.15
N VAL A 66 -7.33 -10.05 1.23
CA VAL A 66 -8.52 -10.83 1.60
C VAL A 66 -8.74 -10.85 3.11
N GLN A 67 -7.69 -10.75 3.93
CA GLN A 67 -7.84 -10.49 5.37
C GLN A 67 -8.49 -9.11 5.61
N LEU A 68 -7.97 -8.05 4.99
CA LEU A 68 -8.44 -6.67 5.16
C LEU A 68 -9.82 -6.40 4.55
N PHE A 69 -10.18 -7.06 3.46
CA PHE A 69 -11.43 -6.81 2.72
C PHE A 69 -12.33 -8.03 2.57
N GLY A 70 -12.11 -9.08 3.35
CA GLY A 70 -12.89 -10.32 3.34
C GLY A 70 -14.28 -10.19 3.95
N SER A 71 -14.58 -9.10 4.67
CA SER A 71 -15.91 -8.80 5.18
C SER A 71 -16.41 -7.42 4.74
N SER A 72 -17.66 -7.35 4.29
CA SER A 72 -18.28 -6.11 3.82
C SER A 72 -18.37 -5.04 4.91
N GLY A 73 -18.52 -5.46 6.18
CA GLY A 73 -18.50 -4.54 7.33
C GLY A 73 -17.16 -3.85 7.50
N ARG A 74 -16.05 -4.59 7.35
CA ARG A 74 -14.68 -4.03 7.42
C ARG A 74 -14.42 -3.04 6.29
N THR A 75 -14.78 -3.40 5.06
CA THR A 75 -14.70 -2.50 3.89
C THR A 75 -15.43 -1.17 4.13
N ARG A 76 -16.65 -1.21 4.69
CA ARG A 76 -17.43 0.00 5.03
C ARG A 76 -16.78 0.85 6.11
N ILE A 77 -16.17 0.23 7.12
CA ILE A 77 -15.45 0.91 8.20
C ILE A 77 -14.20 1.60 7.65
N VAL A 78 -13.41 0.93 6.79
CA VAL A 78 -12.24 1.51 6.12
C VAL A 78 -12.64 2.70 5.25
N GLU A 79 -13.70 2.60 4.45
CA GLU A 79 -14.22 3.74 3.68
C GLU A 79 -14.65 4.92 4.58
N ALA A 80 -15.31 4.65 5.71
CA ALA A 80 -15.70 5.70 6.65
C ALA A 80 -14.49 6.46 7.24
N PHE A 81 -13.41 5.75 7.57
CA PHE A 81 -12.15 6.36 8.01
C PHE A 81 -11.48 7.17 6.87
N LEU A 82 -11.37 6.60 5.67
CA LEU A 82 -10.77 7.27 4.50
C LEU A 82 -11.57 8.48 4.01
N GLY A 83 -12.88 8.53 4.31
CA GLY A 83 -13.76 9.67 4.08
C GLY A 83 -13.73 10.76 5.15
N LYS A 84 -13.19 10.48 6.36
CA LYS A 84 -13.07 11.42 7.49
C LYS A 84 -11.63 11.49 8.03
N ARG A 85 -10.66 11.63 7.12
CA ARG A 85 -9.23 11.73 7.45
C ARG A 85 -8.94 12.84 8.45
N GLY A 86 -7.91 12.63 9.26
CA GLY A 86 -7.53 13.54 10.35
C GLY A 86 -8.54 13.68 11.51
N THR A 87 -9.75 13.11 11.40
CA THR A 87 -10.78 13.21 12.45
C THR A 87 -10.65 12.06 13.44
N GLU A 88 -10.70 12.34 14.74
CA GLU A 88 -10.88 11.32 15.79
C GLU A 88 -12.37 10.95 15.88
N LEU A 89 -12.70 9.67 15.79
CA LEU A 89 -14.07 9.14 15.76
C LEU A 89 -14.30 8.13 16.90
N THR A 90 -15.48 8.17 17.51
CA THR A 90 -15.95 7.10 18.39
C THR A 90 -16.49 5.91 17.60
N ALA A 91 -16.54 4.73 18.21
CA ALA A 91 -17.17 3.54 17.61
C ALA A 91 -18.65 3.75 17.20
N SER A 92 -19.36 4.69 17.81
CA SER A 92 -20.74 5.05 17.45
C SER A 92 -20.81 5.91 16.19
N GLU A 93 -19.87 6.84 16.02
CA GLU A 93 -19.77 7.69 14.82
C GLU A 93 -19.30 6.87 13.62
N ILE A 94 -18.31 5.99 13.81
CA ILE A 94 -17.88 5.03 12.77
C ILE A 94 -19.06 4.17 12.32
N ALA A 95 -19.85 3.64 13.26
CA ALA A 95 -21.04 2.82 12.96
C ALA A 95 -22.06 3.59 12.10
N LYS A 96 -22.36 4.85 12.48
CA LYS A 96 -23.25 5.74 11.72
C LYS A 96 -22.70 6.02 10.32
N LEU A 97 -21.42 6.42 10.21
CA LEU A 97 -20.77 6.77 8.94
C LEU A 97 -20.71 5.57 7.99
N ALA A 98 -20.31 4.40 8.50
CA ALA A 98 -20.17 3.16 7.72
C ALA A 98 -21.50 2.49 7.36
N GLY A 99 -22.63 2.89 7.97
CA GLY A 99 -23.92 2.20 7.79
C GLY A 99 -23.85 0.75 8.28
N VAL A 100 -23.34 0.54 9.50
CA VAL A 100 -23.21 -0.78 10.14
C VAL A 100 -23.54 -0.71 11.63
N ASP A 101 -23.88 -1.85 12.25
CA ASP A 101 -24.04 -1.93 13.71
C ASP A 101 -22.74 -1.59 14.46
N ARG A 102 -22.85 -0.92 15.61
CA ARG A 102 -21.71 -0.65 16.52
C ARG A 102 -20.98 -1.93 16.95
N SER A 103 -21.69 -3.05 17.05
CA SER A 103 -21.08 -4.36 17.35
C SER A 103 -20.23 -4.91 16.19
N THR A 104 -20.52 -4.52 14.95
CA THR A 104 -19.68 -4.80 13.77
C THR A 104 -18.42 -3.95 13.81
N VAL A 105 -18.51 -2.68 14.22
CA VAL A 105 -17.32 -1.83 14.44
C VAL A 105 -16.41 -2.44 15.49
N SER A 106 -16.92 -2.71 16.70
CA SER A 106 -16.10 -3.28 17.78
C SER A 106 -15.47 -4.64 17.48
N ARG A 107 -15.98 -5.40 16.49
CA ARG A 107 -15.37 -6.67 16.06
C ARG A 107 -14.27 -6.53 15.01
N ASN A 108 -14.23 -5.41 14.29
CA ASN A 108 -13.29 -5.21 13.18
C ASN A 108 -12.28 -4.11 13.43
N VAL A 109 -12.57 -3.16 14.33
CA VAL A 109 -11.70 -2.01 14.57
C VAL A 109 -10.39 -2.41 15.23
N ASP A 110 -10.38 -3.45 16.09
CA ASP A 110 -9.15 -3.93 16.71
C ASP A 110 -8.23 -4.57 15.64
N GLU A 111 -8.76 -5.36 14.70
CA GLU A 111 -7.97 -5.87 13.55
C GLU A 111 -7.44 -4.74 12.64
N LEU A 112 -8.15 -3.60 12.53
CA LEU A 112 -7.67 -2.43 11.80
C LEU A 112 -6.62 -1.61 12.57
N VAL A 113 -6.55 -1.78 13.90
CA VAL A 113 -5.49 -1.23 14.75
C VAL A 113 -4.26 -2.12 14.69
N ASP A 114 -4.44 -3.44 14.72
CA ASP A 114 -3.36 -4.42 14.61
C ASP A 114 -2.63 -4.30 13.26
N VAL A 115 -3.37 -4.06 12.16
CA VAL A 115 -2.79 -3.80 10.81
C VAL A 115 -2.31 -2.35 10.62
N GLY A 116 -2.23 -1.53 11.68
CA GLY A 116 -1.66 -0.16 11.65
C GLY A 116 -2.54 0.92 11.01
N LEU A 117 -3.55 0.56 10.20
CA LEU A 117 -4.45 1.48 9.49
C LEU A 117 -5.18 2.49 10.40
N VAL A 118 -5.44 2.10 11.64
CA VAL A 118 -6.21 2.88 12.63
C VAL A 118 -5.41 3.01 13.92
N GLN A 119 -5.19 4.24 14.37
CA GLN A 119 -4.63 4.54 15.67
C GLN A 119 -5.74 4.59 16.73
N ARG A 120 -5.55 3.87 17.83
CA ARG A 120 -6.42 3.88 19.02
C ARG A 120 -5.90 4.86 20.06
N ARG A 121 -6.79 5.73 20.58
CA ARG A 121 -6.48 6.69 21.64
C ARG A 121 -7.48 6.57 22.79
N GLU A 122 -6.99 6.38 24.01
CA GLU A 122 -7.83 6.36 25.20
C GLU A 122 -8.00 7.76 25.80
N THR A 123 -9.23 8.10 26.18
CA THR A 123 -9.59 9.38 26.79
C THR A 123 -10.50 9.16 27.99
N GLN A 124 -10.69 10.19 28.83
CA GLN A 124 -11.64 10.13 29.95
C GLN A 124 -13.09 9.88 29.51
N SER A 125 -13.43 10.15 28.25
CA SER A 125 -14.78 9.96 27.69
C SER A 125 -14.93 8.64 26.92
N GLY A 126 -13.88 7.84 26.81
CA GLY A 126 -13.85 6.56 26.10
C GLY A 126 -12.73 6.45 25.08
N VAL A 127 -12.83 5.45 24.21
CA VAL A 127 -11.85 5.19 23.14
C VAL A 127 -12.23 5.96 21.88
N LEU A 128 -11.26 6.70 21.35
CA LEU A 128 -11.30 7.35 20.04
C LEU A 128 -10.39 6.60 19.07
N TYR A 129 -10.75 6.64 17.79
CA TYR A 129 -10.02 6.01 16.71
C TYR A 129 -9.77 7.03 15.60
N ARG A 130 -8.57 7.04 15.03
CA ARG A 130 -8.18 7.93 13.92
C ARG A 130 -7.47 7.12 12.86
N VAL A 131 -7.67 7.42 11.58
CA VAL A 131 -6.88 6.81 10.51
C VAL A 131 -5.41 7.25 10.60
N ALA A 132 -4.48 6.30 10.45
CA ALA A 132 -3.05 6.56 10.39
C ALA A 132 -2.71 7.23 9.04
N ASN A 133 -2.81 8.55 8.97
CA ASN A 133 -2.71 9.28 7.68
C ASN A 133 -1.33 9.12 7.03
N ASP A 134 -0.31 8.87 7.83
CA ASP A 134 1.09 8.81 7.43
C ASP A 134 1.54 7.37 7.13
N ASP A 135 0.62 6.40 7.24
CA ASP A 135 0.86 4.98 6.94
C ASP A 135 0.83 4.70 5.42
N PRO A 136 1.82 3.95 4.88
CA PRO A 136 1.90 3.64 3.44
C PRO A 136 0.67 2.91 2.89
N VAL A 137 0.08 1.97 3.64
CA VAL A 137 -1.13 1.26 3.22
C VAL A 137 -2.32 2.20 3.18
N VAL A 138 -2.45 3.10 4.16
CA VAL A 138 -3.49 4.15 4.13
C VAL A 138 -3.34 5.05 2.90
N GLN A 139 -2.11 5.40 2.50
CA GLN A 139 -1.86 6.19 1.29
C GLN A 139 -2.14 5.39 0.01
N ALA A 140 -1.76 4.12 -0.08
CA ALA A 140 -2.09 3.27 -1.23
C ALA A 140 -3.61 3.08 -1.38
N LEU A 141 -4.33 2.84 -0.28
CA LEU A 141 -5.81 2.80 -0.26
C LEU A 141 -6.45 4.14 -0.59
N SER A 142 -5.77 5.23 -0.26
CA SER A 142 -6.18 6.58 -0.62
C SER A 142 -6.11 6.82 -2.12
N ASP A 143 -5.08 6.31 -2.78
CA ASP A 143 -4.94 6.30 -4.23
C ASP A 143 -6.02 5.43 -4.88
N VAL A 144 -6.22 4.18 -4.44
CA VAL A 144 -7.29 3.29 -4.94
C VAL A 144 -8.66 3.99 -4.85
N ARG A 145 -8.95 4.62 -3.70
CA ARG A 145 -10.18 5.39 -3.50
C ARG A 145 -10.27 6.57 -4.49
N ARG A 146 -9.18 7.34 -4.65
CA ARG A 146 -9.12 8.47 -5.60
C ARG A 146 -9.39 8.02 -7.03
N GLU A 147 -8.75 6.95 -7.51
CA GLU A 147 -8.92 6.49 -8.91
C GLU A 147 -10.34 5.96 -9.17
N LEU A 148 -10.97 5.31 -8.19
CA LEU A 148 -12.38 4.89 -8.26
C LEU A 148 -13.36 6.08 -8.33
N PHE A 149 -13.00 7.23 -7.76
CA PHE A 149 -13.77 8.48 -7.90
C PHE A 149 -13.33 9.33 -9.12
N GLY A 150 -12.08 9.21 -9.57
CA GLY A 150 -11.53 9.93 -10.73
C GLY A 150 -12.25 9.57 -12.02
N GLY A 151 -12.59 8.30 -12.21
CA GLY A 151 -13.46 7.85 -13.30
C GLY A 151 -14.90 8.38 -13.23
N LEU A 152 -15.33 8.92 -12.08
CA LEU A 152 -16.64 9.56 -11.89
C LEU A 152 -16.56 11.09 -11.99
N ALA A 153 -15.36 11.68 -11.97
CA ALA A 153 -15.16 13.14 -12.04
C ALA A 153 -15.54 13.75 -13.40
N GLU A 154 -15.73 12.93 -14.45
CA GLU A 154 -16.40 13.35 -15.69
C GLU A 154 -17.88 13.76 -15.47
N ASN A 155 -18.46 13.48 -14.30
CA ASN A 155 -19.82 13.84 -13.93
C ASN A 155 -19.88 14.61 -12.59
N PRO A 156 -19.50 15.90 -12.56
CA PRO A 156 -19.36 16.69 -11.34
C PRO A 156 -20.68 16.88 -10.54
N GLU A 157 -21.86 16.69 -11.15
CA GLU A 157 -23.15 16.70 -10.44
C GLU A 157 -23.26 15.61 -9.36
N LEU A 158 -22.42 14.56 -9.41
CA LEU A 158 -22.38 13.48 -8.42
C LEU A 158 -21.35 13.70 -7.30
N VAL A 159 -20.43 14.66 -7.45
CA VAL A 159 -19.27 14.83 -6.56
C VAL A 159 -19.48 15.95 -5.53
N GLU A 160 -20.14 17.05 -5.91
CA GLU A 160 -20.25 18.25 -5.06
C GLU A 160 -21.54 18.34 -4.23
N ARG A 161 -22.42 17.33 -4.30
CA ARG A 161 -23.50 17.24 -3.32
C ARG A 161 -22.93 16.67 -2.01
N GLU A 162 -22.32 17.56 -1.21
CA GLU A 162 -22.19 17.30 0.23
C GLU A 162 -23.55 16.75 0.71
N PRO A 163 -23.58 15.61 1.41
CA PRO A 163 -24.85 15.04 1.83
C PRO A 163 -25.54 16.07 2.72
N ASP A 164 -26.69 16.56 2.24
CA ASP A 164 -27.65 17.30 3.06
C ASP A 164 -27.78 16.52 4.38
N ASP A 165 -27.72 17.20 5.55
CA ASP A 165 -27.57 16.63 6.91
C ASP A 165 -28.70 15.67 7.38
N ASP A 166 -29.55 15.21 6.45
CA ASP A 166 -30.60 14.23 6.64
C ASP A 166 -30.03 12.89 7.18
N PRO A 167 -30.31 12.54 8.45
CA PRO A 167 -29.77 11.34 9.07
C PRO A 167 -30.36 10.05 8.50
N ASP A 168 -31.43 10.13 7.69
CA ASP A 168 -32.02 9.00 6.97
C ASP A 168 -31.33 8.76 5.60
N THR A 169 -30.20 9.43 5.32
CA THR A 169 -29.32 9.15 4.15
C THR A 169 -28.53 7.85 4.33
N GLU A 170 -29.26 6.75 4.48
CA GLU A 170 -28.79 5.40 4.14
C GLU A 170 -28.22 5.44 2.70
N ALA A 171 -27.07 4.80 2.47
CA ALA A 171 -26.38 4.71 1.16
C ALA A 171 -25.44 5.85 0.67
N TYR A 172 -24.79 6.66 1.54
CA TYR A 172 -23.52 7.31 1.12
C TYR A 172 -22.44 6.23 0.89
N VAL A 173 -22.20 5.38 1.90
CA VAL A 173 -21.16 4.34 1.86
C VAL A 173 -21.50 3.20 0.89
N ASP A 174 -22.77 2.89 0.63
CA ASP A 174 -23.15 1.89 -0.39
C ASP A 174 -22.80 2.31 -1.82
N ARG A 175 -22.57 3.61 -2.08
CA ARG A 175 -22.14 4.14 -3.37
C ARG A 175 -20.62 4.37 -3.46
N ALA A 176 -19.90 4.24 -2.36
CA ALA A 176 -18.48 4.53 -2.31
C ALA A 176 -17.68 3.51 -3.14
N GLY A 177 -16.66 4.00 -3.85
CA GLY A 177 -15.83 3.18 -4.74
C GLY A 177 -15.26 1.94 -4.07
N LEU A 178 -14.68 2.07 -2.87
CA LEU A 178 -14.12 0.92 -2.14
C LEU A 178 -15.18 -0.11 -1.73
N VAL A 179 -16.39 0.31 -1.37
CA VAL A 179 -17.49 -0.64 -1.07
C VAL A 179 -17.99 -1.30 -2.35
N ARG A 180 -18.02 -0.58 -3.47
CA ARG A 180 -18.31 -1.15 -4.79
C ARG A 180 -17.21 -2.10 -5.28
N LEU A 181 -15.96 -1.92 -4.90
CA LEU A 181 -14.88 -2.83 -5.23
C LEU A 181 -14.84 -4.05 -4.28
N PHE A 182 -14.72 -3.79 -2.99
CA PHE A 182 -14.39 -4.76 -1.93
C PHE A 182 -15.56 -5.16 -1.02
N GLY A 183 -16.77 -4.63 -1.24
CA GLY A 183 -17.96 -5.01 -0.44
C GLY A 183 -18.50 -6.42 -0.68
N SER A 184 -17.91 -7.18 -1.62
CA SER A 184 -18.26 -8.57 -1.93
C SER A 184 -17.01 -9.43 -1.73
N PRO A 185 -17.01 -10.41 -0.81
CA PRO A 185 -15.86 -11.29 -0.59
C PRO A 185 -15.44 -12.04 -1.86
N GLY A 186 -16.39 -12.28 -2.78
CA GLY A 186 -16.11 -12.84 -4.10
C GLY A 186 -15.28 -11.91 -4.99
N ARG A 187 -15.56 -10.59 -4.99
CA ARG A 187 -14.73 -9.60 -5.71
C ARG A 187 -13.35 -9.49 -5.09
N THR A 188 -13.27 -9.37 -3.77
CA THR A 188 -11.99 -9.29 -3.04
C THR A 188 -11.06 -10.46 -3.39
N LYS A 189 -11.58 -11.71 -3.34
CA LYS A 189 -10.80 -12.90 -3.72
C LYS A 189 -10.46 -12.95 -5.22
N MET A 190 -11.34 -12.50 -6.10
CA MET A 190 -11.03 -12.37 -7.53
C MET A 190 -9.86 -11.41 -7.77
N ILE A 191 -9.89 -10.23 -7.13
CA ILE A 191 -8.83 -9.22 -7.23
C ILE A 191 -7.51 -9.79 -6.72
N ALA A 192 -7.50 -10.45 -5.55
CA ALA A 192 -6.32 -11.14 -5.04
C ALA A 192 -5.80 -12.19 -6.05
N GLY A 193 -6.66 -13.07 -6.58
CA GLY A 193 -6.28 -14.06 -7.58
C GLY A 193 -5.76 -13.48 -8.91
N PHE A 194 -6.20 -12.28 -9.30
CA PHE A 194 -5.65 -11.54 -10.44
C PHE A 194 -4.29 -10.89 -10.14
N LEU A 195 -4.10 -10.36 -8.93
CA LEU A 195 -2.82 -9.79 -8.47
C LEU A 195 -1.74 -10.88 -8.32
N GLU A 196 -2.10 -12.08 -7.85
CA GLU A 196 -1.20 -13.25 -7.80
C GLU A 196 -0.80 -13.75 -9.21
N ALA A 197 -1.64 -13.50 -10.22
CA ALA A 197 -1.38 -13.92 -11.60
C ALA A 197 -0.47 -12.97 -12.39
N GLU A 198 -0.04 -11.83 -11.82
CA GLU A 198 0.98 -10.93 -12.37
C GLU A 198 0.84 -10.66 -13.90
N GLY A 199 -0.35 -10.23 -14.32
CA GLY A 199 -0.64 -9.85 -15.72
C GLY A 199 -0.97 -11.01 -16.68
N GLU A 200 -1.08 -12.26 -16.19
CA GLU A 200 -1.50 -13.41 -17.01
C GLU A 200 -2.98 -13.31 -17.45
N GLU A 201 -3.30 -13.81 -18.64
CA GLU A 201 -4.67 -13.89 -19.15
C GLU A 201 -5.37 -15.13 -18.59
N LEU A 202 -6.45 -14.93 -17.83
CA LEU A 202 -7.18 -16.01 -17.15
C LEU A 202 -8.59 -16.18 -17.72
N THR A 203 -9.02 -17.42 -17.96
CA THR A 203 -10.44 -17.70 -18.14
C THR A 203 -11.18 -17.62 -16.81
N GLY A 204 -12.49 -17.39 -16.83
CA GLY A 204 -13.30 -17.40 -15.60
C GLY A 204 -13.26 -18.72 -14.80
N ALA A 205 -12.79 -19.82 -15.41
CA ALA A 205 -12.56 -21.10 -14.73
C ALA A 205 -11.19 -21.20 -14.04
N GLU A 206 -10.21 -20.41 -14.46
CA GLU A 206 -8.90 -20.25 -13.80
C GLU A 206 -8.99 -19.22 -12.68
N VAL A 207 -9.64 -18.07 -12.92
CA VAL A 207 -9.95 -17.09 -11.87
C VAL A 207 -10.67 -17.76 -10.69
N ALA A 208 -11.70 -18.57 -10.95
CA ALA A 208 -12.42 -19.31 -9.93
C ALA A 208 -11.51 -20.23 -9.08
N ARG A 209 -10.48 -20.81 -9.70
CA ARG A 209 -9.55 -21.74 -9.06
C ARG A 209 -8.49 -21.01 -8.22
N LEU A 210 -7.90 -19.95 -8.78
CA LEU A 210 -6.91 -19.10 -8.10
C LEU A 210 -7.53 -18.39 -6.90
N ALA A 211 -8.76 -17.89 -7.05
CA ALA A 211 -9.49 -17.16 -6.03
C ALA A 211 -10.27 -18.05 -5.03
N GLY A 212 -10.24 -19.39 -5.14
CA GLY A 212 -10.94 -20.28 -4.22
C GLY A 212 -12.47 -20.14 -4.18
N ILE A 213 -13.11 -19.83 -5.32
CA ILE A 213 -14.55 -19.55 -5.41
C ILE A 213 -15.27 -20.31 -6.52
N ASP A 214 -16.58 -20.46 -6.39
CA ASP A 214 -17.43 -21.00 -7.46
C ASP A 214 -17.34 -20.17 -8.75
N ARG A 215 -17.31 -20.85 -9.91
CA ARG A 215 -17.43 -20.20 -11.23
C ARG A 215 -18.68 -19.32 -11.35
N SER A 216 -19.77 -19.69 -10.66
CA SER A 216 -21.00 -18.88 -10.63
C SER A 216 -20.83 -17.57 -9.86
N THR A 217 -19.88 -17.50 -8.93
CA THR A 217 -19.48 -16.26 -8.24
C THR A 217 -18.65 -15.39 -9.18
N VAL A 218 -17.68 -15.96 -9.91
CA VAL A 218 -16.95 -15.24 -10.97
C VAL A 218 -17.92 -14.61 -11.98
N SER A 219 -18.84 -15.39 -12.54
CA SER A 219 -19.82 -14.89 -13.53
C SER A 219 -20.75 -13.78 -13.03
N ARG A 220 -20.94 -13.63 -11.70
CA ARG A 220 -21.77 -12.54 -11.13
C ARG A 220 -20.99 -11.25 -10.86
N ASN A 221 -19.67 -11.34 -10.74
CA ASN A 221 -18.83 -10.23 -10.26
C ASN A 221 -17.83 -9.72 -11.32
N VAL A 222 -17.52 -10.53 -12.34
CA VAL A 222 -16.51 -10.20 -13.35
C VAL A 222 -16.87 -8.96 -14.18
N ASP A 223 -18.14 -8.80 -14.56
CA ASP A 223 -18.59 -7.65 -15.35
C ASP A 223 -18.42 -6.33 -14.60
N GLU A 224 -18.59 -6.33 -13.28
CA GLU A 224 -18.40 -5.15 -12.44
C GLU A 224 -16.92 -4.80 -12.26
N LEU A 225 -16.02 -5.78 -12.15
CA LEU A 225 -14.58 -5.51 -12.15
C LEU A 225 -14.07 -4.98 -13.50
N VAL A 226 -14.70 -5.41 -14.61
CA VAL A 226 -14.46 -4.84 -15.96
C VAL A 226 -14.98 -3.40 -16.04
N GLU A 227 -16.17 -3.13 -15.51
CA GLU A 227 -16.77 -1.77 -15.48
C GLU A 227 -15.94 -0.80 -14.63
N LEU A 228 -15.43 -1.26 -13.48
CA LEU A 228 -14.51 -0.50 -12.61
C LEU A 228 -13.09 -0.35 -13.20
N GLY A 229 -12.80 -0.97 -14.34
CA GLY A 229 -11.49 -0.90 -15.00
C GLY A 229 -10.35 -1.58 -14.24
N VAL A 230 -10.65 -2.44 -13.25
CA VAL A 230 -9.66 -3.20 -12.46
C VAL A 230 -9.14 -4.40 -13.24
N ILE A 231 -9.98 -4.96 -14.10
CA ILE A 231 -9.61 -6.00 -15.06
C ILE A 231 -10.16 -5.61 -16.44
N GLU A 232 -9.65 -6.25 -17.48
CA GLU A 232 -10.13 -6.06 -18.84
C GLU A 232 -10.38 -7.39 -19.56
N ARG A 233 -11.32 -7.38 -20.52
CA ARG A 233 -11.56 -8.50 -21.44
C ARG A 233 -10.55 -8.42 -22.58
N THR A 234 -9.58 -9.33 -22.66
CA THR A 234 -8.51 -9.27 -23.67
C THR A 234 -8.92 -9.95 -24.98
N ARG A 235 -9.33 -11.22 -24.92
CA ARG A 235 -9.71 -12.02 -26.09
C ARG A 235 -10.65 -13.17 -25.71
N ARG A 236 -11.15 -13.87 -26.73
CA ARG A 236 -12.02 -15.04 -26.59
C ARG A 236 -11.33 -16.28 -27.17
N VAL A 237 -11.32 -17.38 -26.42
CA VAL A 237 -10.81 -18.69 -26.89
C VAL A 237 -11.95 -19.69 -26.81
N GLY A 238 -12.49 -20.04 -27.98
CA GLY A 238 -13.71 -20.86 -28.08
C GLY A 238 -14.92 -20.12 -27.49
N GLU A 239 -15.62 -20.77 -26.57
CA GLU A 239 -16.75 -20.15 -25.87
C GLU A 239 -16.33 -19.28 -24.68
N SER A 240 -15.09 -19.41 -24.19
CA SER A 240 -14.59 -18.71 -22.99
C SER A 240 -14.00 -17.34 -23.32
N GLU A 241 -14.35 -16.34 -22.51
CA GLU A 241 -13.65 -15.05 -22.45
C GLU A 241 -12.43 -15.16 -21.53
N LEU A 242 -11.35 -14.44 -21.89
CA LEU A 242 -10.17 -14.26 -21.07
C LEU A 242 -10.15 -12.84 -20.50
N TYR A 243 -9.66 -12.75 -19.28
CA TYR A 243 -9.58 -11.54 -18.49
C TYR A 243 -8.15 -11.35 -18.01
N ARG A 244 -7.70 -10.10 -17.92
CA ARG A 244 -6.37 -9.75 -17.42
C ARG A 244 -6.50 -8.63 -16.39
N PHE A 245 -5.63 -8.62 -15.38
CA PHE A 245 -5.50 -7.49 -14.47
C PHE A 245 -5.02 -6.25 -15.23
N ALA A 246 -5.64 -5.09 -14.98
CA ALA A 246 -5.31 -3.86 -15.70
C ALA A 246 -4.21 -3.06 -14.99
N ASP A 247 -3.01 -3.66 -14.89
CA ASP A 247 -1.81 -3.06 -14.28
C ASP A 247 -1.33 -1.79 -15.00
N ASP A 248 -1.68 -1.62 -16.26
CA ASP A 248 -1.43 -0.42 -17.07
C ASP A 248 -2.36 0.77 -16.74
N ARG A 249 -3.31 0.61 -15.81
CA ARG A 249 -4.24 1.67 -15.39
C ARG A 249 -3.93 2.17 -13.98
N PRO A 250 -4.20 3.46 -13.67
CA PRO A 250 -3.97 4.03 -12.33
C PRO A 250 -4.61 3.23 -11.19
N ILE A 251 -5.81 2.67 -11.40
CA ILE A 251 -6.47 1.83 -10.41
C ILE A 251 -5.76 0.48 -10.20
N GLY A 252 -5.18 -0.11 -11.24
CA GLY A 252 -4.44 -1.37 -11.14
C GLY A 252 -3.10 -1.18 -10.45
N ASP A 253 -2.37 -0.12 -10.79
CA ASP A 253 -1.14 0.30 -10.11
C ASP A 253 -1.39 0.60 -8.62
N ALA A 254 -2.42 1.39 -8.28
CA ALA A 254 -2.76 1.67 -6.89
C ALA A 254 -3.13 0.40 -6.09
N LEU A 255 -3.78 -0.58 -6.72
CA LEU A 255 -4.09 -1.88 -6.12
C LEU A 255 -2.85 -2.78 -5.95
N LEU A 256 -1.89 -2.73 -6.88
CA LEU A 256 -0.60 -3.39 -6.75
C LEU A 256 0.18 -2.79 -5.57
N ARG A 257 0.34 -1.47 -5.52
CA ARG A 257 0.97 -0.77 -4.38
C ARG A 257 0.29 -1.12 -3.07
N THR A 258 -1.06 -1.11 -3.00
CA THR A 258 -1.81 -1.52 -1.81
C THR A 258 -1.47 -2.94 -1.34
N ARG A 259 -1.34 -3.91 -2.27
CA ARG A 259 -0.95 -5.30 -1.93
C ARG A 259 0.49 -5.37 -1.44
N GLU A 260 1.40 -4.62 -2.05
CA GLU A 260 2.82 -4.64 -1.69
C GLU A 260 3.06 -4.04 -0.30
N GLU A 261 2.48 -2.88 0.02
CA GLU A 261 2.57 -2.29 1.37
C GLU A 261 1.96 -3.23 2.43
N LEU A 262 0.82 -3.87 2.13
CA LEU A 262 0.21 -4.85 3.03
C LEU A 262 1.10 -6.07 3.32
N LEU A 263 1.83 -6.57 2.31
CA LEU A 263 2.77 -7.68 2.47
C LEU A 263 3.98 -7.26 3.33
N LEU A 264 4.49 -6.03 3.13
CA LEU A 264 5.58 -5.49 3.96
C LEU A 264 5.16 -5.37 5.44
N HIS A 265 3.93 -4.92 5.71
CA HIS A 265 3.38 -4.90 7.07
C HIS A 265 3.33 -6.30 7.69
N GLU A 266 2.80 -7.31 7.00
CA GLU A 266 2.80 -8.70 7.49
C GLU A 266 4.23 -9.24 7.78
N GLU A 267 5.21 -8.92 6.94
CA GLU A 267 6.62 -9.29 7.18
C GLU A 267 7.16 -8.64 8.47
N THR A 268 6.94 -7.33 8.67
CA THR A 268 7.40 -6.63 9.90
C THR A 268 6.75 -7.16 11.17
N ASP A 269 5.45 -7.45 11.13
CA ASP A 269 4.67 -7.96 12.25
C ASP A 269 5.15 -9.36 12.69
N ASN A 270 5.45 -10.23 11.72
CA ASN A 270 5.95 -11.57 11.98
C ASN A 270 7.36 -11.54 12.60
N VAL A 271 8.25 -10.67 12.11
CA VAL A 271 9.58 -10.46 12.70
C VAL A 271 9.47 -9.96 14.15
N THR A 272 8.60 -8.99 14.44
CA THR A 272 8.39 -8.51 15.81
C THR A 272 7.84 -9.61 16.73
N LYS A 273 6.89 -10.42 16.26
CA LYS A 273 6.34 -11.56 17.00
C LYS A 273 7.42 -12.61 17.28
N GLU A 274 8.27 -12.97 16.32
CA GLU A 274 9.37 -13.91 16.55
C GLU A 274 10.39 -13.38 17.58
N ILE A 275 10.76 -12.10 17.54
CA ILE A 275 11.67 -11.49 18.51
C ILE A 275 11.08 -11.60 19.94
N THR A 276 9.83 -11.20 20.14
CA THR A 276 9.18 -11.25 21.47
C THR A 276 9.05 -12.68 22.02
N ASN A 277 8.76 -13.66 21.16
CA ASN A 277 8.68 -15.07 21.57
C ASN A 277 10.06 -15.64 21.93
N ASN A 278 11.09 -15.36 21.11
CA ASN A 278 12.47 -15.83 21.36
C ASN A 278 13.08 -15.23 22.64
N SER A 279 12.76 -13.97 22.96
CA SER A 279 13.14 -13.36 24.25
C SER A 279 12.49 -14.03 25.46
N THR A 280 11.35 -14.71 25.27
CA THR A 280 10.61 -15.38 26.36
C THR A 280 11.12 -16.81 26.63
N GLU A 281 11.63 -17.52 25.61
CA GLU A 281 12.17 -18.88 25.78
C GLU A 281 13.62 -18.92 26.28
N LEU A 282 14.39 -17.84 26.09
CA LEU A 282 15.70 -17.66 26.71
C LEU A 282 15.53 -17.35 28.21
N GLY A 283 15.26 -18.40 28.98
CA GLY A 283 15.03 -18.37 30.43
C GLY A 283 16.23 -17.87 31.23
N ALA A 284 16.46 -16.56 31.18
CA ALA A 284 17.14 -15.85 32.24
C ALA A 284 16.28 -15.99 33.50
N GLU A 285 16.82 -16.67 34.52
CA GLU A 285 16.29 -16.52 35.88
C GLU A 285 16.42 -15.04 36.24
N GLU A 286 15.30 -14.30 36.18
CA GLU A 286 15.28 -12.90 36.58
C GLU A 286 15.80 -12.82 38.02
N PRO A 287 16.85 -12.03 38.31
CA PRO A 287 17.17 -11.73 39.69
C PRO A 287 15.96 -11.04 40.32
N ASP A 288 15.60 -11.43 41.55
CA ASP A 288 14.47 -10.89 42.32
C ASP A 288 14.67 -9.38 42.60
N ILE A 289 14.33 -8.58 41.59
CA ILE A 289 14.29 -7.13 41.61
C ILE A 289 12.80 -6.78 41.56
N GLY A 290 12.31 -6.16 42.64
CA GLY A 290 10.89 -5.88 42.81
C GLY A 290 10.24 -5.11 41.65
N PRO A 291 8.90 -5.16 41.54
CA PRO A 291 8.16 -4.95 40.29
C PRO A 291 8.51 -3.65 39.57
N ILE A 292 9.23 -3.81 38.46
CA ILE A 292 9.48 -2.75 37.47
C ILE A 292 8.33 -2.83 36.44
N SER A 293 7.72 -1.70 36.08
CA SER A 293 6.67 -1.69 35.07
C SER A 293 7.25 -1.96 33.67
N PRO A 294 6.53 -2.68 32.79
CA PRO A 294 7.01 -2.93 31.43
C PRO A 294 7.07 -1.62 30.64
N THR A 295 8.24 -1.31 30.10
CA THR A 295 8.52 -0.14 29.24
C THR A 295 8.84 -0.56 27.80
N ASN A 296 8.54 0.32 26.84
CA ASN A 296 8.61 0.10 25.39
C ASN A 296 9.92 -0.54 24.88
N PRO A 297 9.85 -1.37 23.81
CA PRO A 297 11.02 -2.00 23.19
C PRO A 297 11.81 -1.09 22.22
N PHE A 298 11.39 0.17 22.00
CA PHE A 298 12.09 1.13 21.13
C PHE A 298 12.51 2.40 21.89
N PRO A 299 13.62 2.36 22.63
CA PRO A 299 14.09 3.52 23.39
C PRO A 299 14.77 4.59 22.52
N ALA A 300 15.24 4.28 21.31
CA ALA A 300 16.04 5.20 20.51
C ALA A 300 15.31 6.45 20.01
N ALA A 301 13.98 6.43 19.88
CA ALA A 301 13.17 7.63 19.59
C ALA A 301 12.80 8.37 20.90
N ASP A 302 12.31 7.62 21.88
CA ASP A 302 11.84 8.09 23.19
C ASP A 302 12.97 8.72 24.05
N ILE A 303 14.22 8.25 23.93
CA ILE A 303 15.39 8.90 24.56
C ILE A 303 15.64 10.27 23.96
N THR A 304 15.57 10.42 22.62
CA THR A 304 15.72 11.73 21.98
C THR A 304 14.61 12.68 22.46
N GLU A 305 13.33 12.30 22.35
CA GLU A 305 12.21 13.12 22.85
C GLU A 305 12.29 13.44 24.36
N LYS A 306 12.90 12.56 25.16
CA LYS A 306 13.05 12.77 26.61
C LYS A 306 14.20 13.72 26.96
N ALA A 307 15.36 13.59 26.31
CA ALA A 307 16.49 14.52 26.49
C ALA A 307 16.10 15.95 26.04
N ILE A 308 15.34 16.02 24.95
CA ILE A 308 14.65 17.21 24.42
C ILE A 308 13.80 17.91 25.49
N ARG A 309 12.96 17.16 26.21
CA ARG A 309 11.95 17.72 27.13
C ARG A 309 12.50 18.43 28.37
N ASP A 310 13.73 18.09 28.78
CA ASP A 310 14.31 18.51 30.06
C ASP A 310 15.16 19.80 29.98
N GLY A 311 15.19 20.48 28.82
CA GLY A 311 15.36 21.94 28.78
C GLY A 311 16.74 22.52 29.09
N GLY A 312 17.76 22.19 28.29
CA GLY A 312 18.91 23.08 28.08
C GLY A 312 20.29 22.46 28.28
N ASN A 313 20.37 21.26 28.84
CA ASN A 313 21.63 20.54 28.98
C ASN A 313 21.82 19.66 27.74
N LEU A 314 22.50 20.20 26.71
CA LEU A 314 23.09 19.38 25.65
C LEU A 314 23.74 18.16 26.29
N GLU A 315 23.33 16.96 25.85
CA GLU A 315 23.84 15.71 26.40
C GLU A 315 25.37 15.74 26.41
N ALA A 316 25.95 15.17 27.47
CA ALA A 316 27.41 15.18 27.61
C ALA A 316 28.05 14.54 26.36
N PRO A 317 29.22 15.00 25.88
CA PRO A 317 29.83 14.48 24.65
C PRO A 317 29.95 12.95 24.61
N GLU A 318 30.07 12.31 25.77
CA GLU A 318 30.08 10.86 25.97
C GLU A 318 28.75 10.15 25.62
N GLU A 319 27.62 10.83 25.77
CA GLU A 319 26.29 10.30 25.48
C GLU A 319 25.94 10.42 23.99
N LEU A 320 26.29 11.55 23.36
CA LEU A 320 26.26 11.68 21.90
C LEU A 320 27.21 10.67 21.23
N ASP A 321 28.38 10.39 21.82
CA ASP A 321 29.30 9.34 21.35
C ASP A 321 28.69 7.94 21.51
N ARG A 322 27.97 7.68 22.60
CA ARG A 322 27.24 6.42 22.82
C ARG A 322 26.18 6.20 21.74
N MET A 323 25.34 7.20 21.46
CA MET A 323 24.31 7.12 20.41
C MET A 323 24.92 6.96 19.01
N ALA A 324 25.98 7.71 18.70
CA ALA A 324 26.68 7.58 17.43
C ALA A 324 27.32 6.18 17.29
N MET A 325 27.83 5.59 18.37
CA MET A 325 28.39 4.24 18.37
C MET A 325 27.32 3.15 18.20
N GLU A 326 26.12 3.34 18.77
CA GLU A 326 24.96 2.45 18.61
C GLU A 326 24.50 2.43 17.15
N LEU A 327 24.19 3.60 16.57
CA LEU A 327 23.81 3.74 15.15
C LEU A 327 24.89 3.22 14.20
N LYS A 328 26.17 3.35 14.55
CA LYS A 328 27.27 2.79 13.76
C LYS A 328 27.21 1.26 13.71
N VAL A 329 26.85 0.58 14.81
CA VAL A 329 26.69 -0.88 14.83
C VAL A 329 25.49 -1.32 14.00
N GLU A 330 24.39 -0.54 14.01
CA GLU A 330 23.23 -0.76 13.14
C GLU A 330 23.61 -0.58 11.65
N LEU A 331 24.29 0.52 11.31
CA LEU A 331 24.82 0.77 9.95
C LEU A 331 25.73 -0.37 9.48
N ASP A 332 26.67 -0.83 10.31
CA ASP A 332 27.54 -1.98 10.01
C ASP A 332 26.78 -3.31 9.88
N THR A 333 25.54 -3.39 10.37
CA THR A 333 24.67 -4.57 10.27
C THR A 333 23.83 -4.51 9.00
N THR A 334 23.07 -3.44 8.78
CA THR A 334 22.27 -3.23 7.56
C THR A 334 23.13 -3.16 6.30
N ARG A 335 24.37 -2.69 6.39
CA ARG A 335 25.35 -2.82 5.30
C ARG A 335 25.58 -4.27 4.88
N LYS A 336 25.77 -5.19 5.83
CA LYS A 336 26.00 -6.62 5.53
C LYS A 336 24.75 -7.27 4.94
N GLU A 337 23.57 -6.81 5.35
CA GLU A 337 22.29 -7.22 4.76
C GLU A 337 22.19 -6.76 3.31
N LEU A 338 22.54 -5.51 3.01
CA LEU A 338 22.63 -4.99 1.64
C LEU A 338 23.63 -5.76 0.78
N ASP A 339 24.85 -6.01 1.27
CA ASP A 339 25.87 -6.81 0.58
C ASP A 339 25.37 -8.25 0.30
N SER A 340 24.59 -8.84 1.23
CA SER A 340 23.97 -10.16 1.07
C SER A 340 22.85 -10.16 0.03
N ILE A 341 21.99 -9.15 0.04
CA ILE A 341 20.89 -9.00 -0.91
C ILE A 341 21.41 -8.71 -2.31
N GLU A 342 22.44 -7.88 -2.46
CA GLU A 342 23.10 -7.65 -3.75
C GLU A 342 23.72 -8.94 -4.30
N SER A 343 24.33 -9.75 -3.44
CA SER A 343 24.88 -11.06 -3.82
C SER A 343 23.79 -12.00 -4.34
N LYS A 344 22.64 -12.09 -3.65
CA LYS A 344 21.45 -12.86 -4.10
C LYS A 344 20.86 -12.32 -5.40
N PHE A 345 20.83 -11.00 -5.56
CA PHE A 345 20.34 -10.36 -6.80
C PHE A 345 21.21 -10.75 -7.99
N ARG A 346 22.53 -10.65 -7.86
CA ARG A 346 23.49 -11.07 -8.89
C ARG A 346 23.32 -12.56 -9.24
N GLU A 347 23.20 -13.44 -8.24
CA GLU A 347 22.92 -14.87 -8.44
C GLU A 347 21.64 -15.10 -9.26
N LYS A 348 20.54 -14.37 -8.96
CA LYS A 348 19.28 -14.48 -9.70
C LYS A 348 19.32 -13.89 -11.11
N ILE A 349 20.16 -12.88 -11.36
CA ILE A 349 20.43 -12.39 -12.72
C ILE A 349 21.24 -13.42 -13.51
N GLU A 350 22.24 -14.07 -12.91
CA GLU A 350 22.99 -15.17 -13.54
C GLU A 350 22.08 -16.38 -13.85
N GLU A 351 21.20 -16.78 -12.93
CA GLU A 351 20.16 -17.81 -13.15
C GLU A 351 19.27 -17.42 -14.34
N ALA A 352 18.77 -16.18 -14.37
CA ALA A 352 17.92 -15.69 -15.47
C ALA A 352 18.61 -15.68 -16.84
N VAL A 353 19.93 -15.47 -16.88
CA VAL A 353 20.73 -15.51 -18.12
C VAL A 353 21.05 -16.95 -18.56
N GLY A 354 21.22 -17.88 -17.60
CA GLY A 354 21.51 -19.29 -17.89
C GLY A 354 20.29 -20.14 -18.26
N SER A 355 19.11 -19.83 -17.70
CA SER A 355 17.86 -20.55 -17.96
C SER A 355 17.17 -20.14 -19.27
N SER A 356 16.17 -20.93 -19.69
CA SER A 356 15.34 -20.61 -20.87
C SER A 356 13.84 -20.73 -20.60
N GLY A 357 13.04 -19.91 -21.29
CA GLY A 357 11.58 -19.97 -21.24
C GLY A 357 10.99 -19.60 -19.87
N PHE A 358 10.26 -20.53 -19.26
CA PHE A 358 9.53 -20.30 -18.00
C PHE A 358 10.48 -20.01 -16.82
N GLU A 359 11.61 -20.71 -16.74
CA GLU A 359 12.60 -20.53 -15.67
C GLU A 359 13.22 -19.13 -15.70
N THR A 360 13.55 -18.61 -16.89
CA THR A 360 14.01 -17.23 -17.08
C THR A 360 13.01 -16.21 -16.52
N ASN A 361 11.72 -16.40 -16.76
CA ASN A 361 10.69 -15.49 -16.27
C ASN A 361 10.53 -15.58 -14.74
N ARG A 362 10.63 -16.79 -14.17
CA ARG A 362 10.64 -16.98 -12.71
C ARG A 362 11.84 -16.28 -12.06
N ALA A 363 13.05 -16.51 -12.56
CA ALA A 363 14.26 -15.89 -12.04
C ALA A 363 14.22 -14.35 -12.16
N LYS A 364 13.66 -13.80 -13.25
CA LYS A 364 13.39 -12.35 -13.38
C LYS A 364 12.40 -11.81 -12.36
N ARG A 365 11.28 -12.50 -12.11
CA ARG A 365 10.30 -12.13 -11.06
C ARG A 365 10.98 -12.12 -9.68
N GLU A 366 11.79 -13.13 -9.38
CA GLU A 366 12.52 -13.27 -8.11
C GLU A 366 13.60 -12.18 -7.96
N ALA A 367 14.38 -11.90 -9.01
CA ALA A 367 15.33 -10.78 -9.03
C ALA A 367 14.66 -9.42 -8.79
N ASN A 368 13.49 -9.16 -9.40
CA ASN A 368 12.73 -7.93 -9.17
C ASN A 368 12.26 -7.79 -7.71
N ARG A 369 11.86 -8.88 -7.05
CA ARG A 369 11.50 -8.87 -5.62
C ARG A 369 12.70 -8.56 -4.74
N ILE A 370 13.85 -9.21 -5.00
CA ILE A 370 15.11 -8.93 -4.29
C ILE A 370 15.55 -7.47 -4.49
N ARG A 371 15.36 -6.90 -5.69
CA ARG A 371 15.62 -5.48 -5.94
C ARG A 371 14.74 -4.56 -5.08
N LYS A 372 13.42 -4.81 -4.99
CA LYS A 372 12.54 -4.00 -4.12
C LYS A 372 12.99 -4.05 -2.65
N GLN A 373 13.39 -5.23 -2.16
CA GLN A 373 13.95 -5.39 -0.81
C GLN A 373 15.29 -4.64 -0.63
N TYR A 374 16.16 -4.63 -1.65
CA TYR A 374 17.39 -3.85 -1.65
C TYR A 374 17.10 -2.34 -1.58
N ASP A 375 16.20 -1.85 -2.44
CA ASP A 375 15.85 -0.42 -2.52
C ASP A 375 15.24 0.05 -1.18
N HIS A 376 14.38 -0.74 -0.53
CA HIS A 376 13.85 -0.45 0.82
C HIS A 376 14.94 -0.40 1.91
N LEU A 377 15.80 -1.43 2.00
CA LEU A 377 16.88 -1.47 3.00
C LEU A 377 17.93 -0.39 2.76
N ARG A 378 18.12 0.03 1.51
CA ARG A 378 19.00 1.14 1.14
C ARG A 378 18.43 2.47 1.65
N SER A 379 17.13 2.73 1.49
CA SER A 379 16.50 3.93 2.06
C SER A 379 16.64 3.97 3.58
N LYS A 380 16.44 2.84 4.26
CA LYS A 380 16.69 2.70 5.70
C LYS A 380 18.15 3.00 6.07
N TYR A 381 19.11 2.47 5.32
CA TYR A 381 20.55 2.75 5.52
C TYR A 381 20.88 4.23 5.35
N GLU A 382 20.34 4.87 4.31
CA GLU A 382 20.58 6.30 4.03
C GLU A 382 19.97 7.21 5.11
N SER A 383 18.81 6.86 5.67
CA SER A 383 18.21 7.54 6.84
C SER A 383 19.06 7.39 8.11
N MET A 384 19.49 6.17 8.44
CA MET A 384 20.40 5.94 9.59
C MET A 384 21.74 6.67 9.43
N LEU A 385 22.25 6.79 8.19
CA LEU A 385 23.50 7.48 7.91
C LEU A 385 23.36 9.00 8.09
N ARG A 386 22.21 9.59 7.71
CA ARG A 386 21.86 10.99 8.03
C ARG A 386 21.83 11.23 9.54
N ARG A 387 21.19 10.35 10.31
CA ARG A 387 21.13 10.45 11.78
C ARG A 387 22.52 10.33 12.43
N TYR A 388 23.35 9.41 11.95
CA TYR A 388 24.75 9.27 12.39
C TYR A 388 25.57 10.54 12.05
N ALA A 389 25.43 11.08 10.84
CA ALA A 389 26.10 12.30 10.41
C ALA A 389 25.72 13.52 11.28
N LEU A 390 24.43 13.67 11.62
CA LEU A 390 23.95 14.70 12.54
C LEU A 390 24.57 14.56 13.93
N LEU A 391 24.55 13.36 14.53
CA LEU A 391 25.11 13.11 15.86
C LEU A 391 26.63 13.33 15.91
N SER A 392 27.38 12.83 14.92
CA SER A 392 28.82 13.11 14.80
C SER A 392 29.09 14.61 14.58
N THR A 393 28.20 15.34 13.90
CA THR A 393 28.31 16.81 13.76
C THR A 393 28.10 17.51 15.10
N LEU A 394 27.02 17.19 15.82
CA LEU A 394 26.71 17.75 17.15
C LEU A 394 27.80 17.45 18.18
N LYS A 395 28.28 16.21 18.22
CA LYS A 395 29.41 15.78 19.08
C LYS A 395 30.68 16.58 18.79
N ASN A 396 31.11 16.63 17.52
CA ASN A 396 32.34 17.34 17.16
C ASN A 396 32.18 18.86 17.37
N ALA A 397 31.02 19.43 17.04
CA ALA A 397 30.68 20.83 17.32
C ALA A 397 30.79 21.16 18.82
N ARG A 398 30.22 20.31 19.68
CA ARG A 398 30.28 20.47 21.14
C ARG A 398 31.72 20.47 21.66
N ILE A 399 32.54 19.54 21.18
CA ILE A 399 33.97 19.48 21.54
C ILE A 399 34.70 20.78 21.16
N HIS A 400 34.42 21.37 20.00
CA HIS A 400 35.01 22.67 19.61
C HIS A 400 34.52 23.82 20.49
N LEU A 401 33.22 23.90 20.80
CA LEU A 401 32.68 24.94 21.70
C LEU A 401 33.31 24.87 23.10
N ASP A 402 33.45 23.68 23.67
CA ASP A 402 34.05 23.46 24.99
C ASP A 402 35.57 23.77 25.01
N VAL A 403 36.29 23.52 23.90
CA VAL A 403 37.74 23.81 23.77
C VAL A 403 38.02 25.30 23.54
N GLU A 404 37.23 25.98 22.72
CA GLU A 404 37.42 27.40 22.38
C GLU A 404 36.66 28.34 23.34
N ASN A 405 35.84 27.80 24.25
CA ASN A 405 34.99 28.52 25.20
C ASN A 405 34.00 29.49 24.48
N HIS A 406 33.42 29.01 23.37
CA HIS A 406 32.37 29.69 22.61
C HIS A 406 30.98 29.32 23.14
N ALA A 407 30.07 30.29 23.18
CA ALA A 407 28.71 30.08 23.70
C ALA A 407 27.75 29.53 22.63
N SER A 408 28.03 29.77 21.34
CA SER A 408 27.22 29.35 20.22
C SER A 408 28.09 29.00 19.01
N LEU A 409 27.60 28.11 18.13
CA LEU A 409 28.22 27.84 16.83
C LEU A 409 28.24 29.06 15.90
N GLN A 410 27.40 30.07 16.16
CA GLN A 410 27.43 31.35 15.44
C GLN A 410 28.67 32.20 15.79
N ASP A 411 29.31 31.97 16.95
CA ASP A 411 30.53 32.67 17.36
C ASP A 411 31.79 32.02 16.74
N VAL A 412 31.66 30.80 16.21
CA VAL A 412 32.77 29.99 15.69
C VAL A 412 33.25 30.55 14.35
N SER A 413 34.57 30.70 14.20
CA SER A 413 35.14 31.27 12.97
C SER A 413 34.87 30.38 11.75
N LYS A 414 34.72 30.99 10.56
CA LYS A 414 34.57 30.25 9.28
C LYS A 414 35.65 29.19 9.05
N GLN A 415 36.85 29.39 9.60
CA GLN A 415 37.95 28.43 9.54
C GLN A 415 37.67 27.20 10.43
N ALA A 416 37.14 27.41 11.64
CA ALA A 416 36.76 26.32 12.54
C ALA A 416 35.51 25.58 12.01
N THR A 417 34.53 26.26 11.40
CA THR A 417 33.42 25.60 10.68
C THR A 417 33.93 24.69 9.56
N ALA A 418 34.90 25.14 8.77
CA ALA A 418 35.51 24.33 7.71
C ALA A 418 36.31 23.13 8.27
N GLN A 419 36.95 23.28 9.43
CA GLN A 419 37.62 22.17 10.13
C GLN A 419 36.62 21.15 10.67
N LEU A 420 35.50 21.60 11.25
CA LEU A 420 34.38 20.76 11.68
C LEU A 420 33.81 19.95 10.51
N LYS A 421 33.48 20.61 9.39
CA LYS A 421 33.04 19.96 8.14
C LYS A 421 34.01 18.85 7.72
N HIS A 422 35.31 19.16 7.65
CA HIS A 422 36.32 18.19 7.25
C HIS A 422 36.44 17.01 8.24
N GLN A 423 36.28 17.24 9.55
CA GLN A 423 36.31 16.17 10.56
C GLN A 423 35.11 15.25 10.42
N VAL A 424 33.90 15.81 10.31
CA VAL A 424 32.65 15.05 10.12
C VAL A 424 32.69 14.25 8.82
N LEU A 425 33.08 14.84 7.69
CA LEU A 425 33.22 14.12 6.42
C LEU A 425 34.27 13.00 6.48
N ALA A 426 35.39 13.23 7.17
CA ALA A 426 36.40 12.19 7.37
C ALA A 426 35.91 11.06 8.30
N GLU A 427 34.93 11.31 9.16
CA GLU A 427 34.29 10.31 10.01
C GLU A 427 33.25 9.50 9.22
N ILE A 428 32.31 10.16 8.53
CA ILE A 428 31.29 9.53 7.68
C ILE A 428 31.94 8.65 6.61
N ARG A 429 32.96 9.15 5.89
CA ARG A 429 33.68 8.38 4.85
C ARG A 429 34.34 7.09 5.39
N ARG A 430 34.69 7.02 6.69
CA ARG A 430 35.22 5.79 7.33
C ARG A 430 34.15 4.77 7.70
N VAL A 431 32.91 5.21 7.93
CA VAL A 431 31.78 4.32 8.21
C VAL A 431 31.22 3.78 6.90
N ASP A 432 30.93 4.68 5.97
CA ASP A 432 30.33 4.35 4.69
C ASP A 432 31.25 3.49 3.81
N ASN A 433 32.55 3.80 3.68
CA ASN A 433 33.53 3.09 2.83
C ASN A 433 33.10 2.86 1.35
N LEU A 434 31.93 3.34 0.89
CA LEU A 434 31.49 3.26 -0.50
C LEU A 434 32.16 4.39 -1.27
N GLY A 435 33.39 4.14 -1.74
CA GLY A 435 34.31 5.16 -2.28
C GLY A 435 33.82 5.99 -3.47
N ASN A 436 32.59 5.80 -3.95
CA ASN A 436 31.99 6.48 -5.08
C ASN A 436 30.86 7.48 -4.70
N ARG A 437 30.41 7.54 -3.43
CA ARG A 437 29.30 8.44 -2.99
C ARG A 437 29.78 9.69 -2.24
N SER A 438 31.05 10.04 -2.39
CA SER A 438 31.72 11.14 -1.66
C SER A 438 30.99 12.49 -1.72
N ASP A 439 30.34 12.78 -2.84
CA ASP A 439 29.71 14.07 -3.11
C ASP A 439 28.36 14.18 -2.39
N GLN A 440 27.54 13.11 -2.39
CA GLN A 440 26.27 13.06 -1.65
C GLN A 440 26.45 13.23 -0.13
N HIS A 441 27.56 12.72 0.42
CA HIS A 441 27.91 12.94 1.82
C HIS A 441 28.36 14.38 2.10
N GLU A 442 28.94 15.07 1.11
CA GLU A 442 29.36 16.46 1.24
C GLU A 442 28.16 17.41 1.26
N ASP A 443 27.21 17.22 0.36
CA ASP A 443 25.94 17.95 0.33
C ASP A 443 25.16 17.74 1.65
N MET A 444 25.00 16.50 2.10
CA MET A 444 24.32 16.15 3.36
C MET A 444 24.95 16.81 4.60
N VAL A 445 26.28 16.92 4.67
CA VAL A 445 26.97 17.58 5.79
C VAL A 445 26.87 19.09 5.68
N ASP A 446 26.90 19.66 4.46
CA ASP A 446 26.66 21.08 4.26
C ASP A 446 25.24 21.47 4.64
N ASP A 447 24.22 20.70 4.26
CA ASP A 447 22.82 20.93 4.66
C ASP A 447 22.65 20.93 6.18
N VAL A 448 23.26 19.98 6.89
CA VAL A 448 23.23 19.91 8.37
C VAL A 448 23.97 21.11 8.99
N ILE A 449 25.17 21.45 8.49
CA ILE A 449 25.95 22.58 9.02
C ILE A 449 25.27 23.92 8.73
N GLU A 450 24.68 24.12 7.55
CA GLU A 450 23.93 25.33 7.19
C GLU A 450 22.63 25.44 8.00
N SER A 451 21.93 24.33 8.22
CA SER A 451 20.72 24.31 9.07
C SER A 451 21.04 24.72 10.52
N ILE A 452 22.15 24.22 11.07
CA ILE A 452 22.63 24.62 12.42
C ILE A 452 23.14 26.07 12.43
N ALA A 453 23.94 26.49 11.45
CA ALA A 453 24.58 27.81 11.44
C ALA A 453 23.64 28.96 11.10
N SER A 454 22.64 28.72 10.25
CA SER A 454 21.67 29.75 9.81
C SER A 454 20.71 30.19 10.93
N GLY A 455 20.59 29.41 12.01
CA GLY A 455 19.63 29.69 13.08
C GLY A 455 18.19 29.70 12.59
N LYS A 456 17.88 28.95 11.51
CA LYS A 456 16.52 28.73 11.00
C LYS A 456 15.54 28.23 12.07
N PHE A 457 16.09 27.59 13.10
CA PHE A 457 15.45 27.25 14.35
C PHE A 457 15.69 28.41 15.33
N GLU A 458 14.75 29.36 15.43
CA GLU A 458 14.85 30.57 16.29
C GLU A 458 14.76 30.28 17.81
N ALA A 459 14.83 29.02 18.19
CA ALA A 459 14.58 28.55 19.54
C ALA A 459 15.87 28.15 20.27
N THR A 460 15.87 28.33 21.60
CA THR A 460 17.04 28.04 22.46
C THR A 460 17.47 26.58 22.31
N GLY A 461 18.78 26.32 22.35
CA GLY A 461 19.46 25.15 21.75
C GLY A 461 19.07 23.71 22.16
N THR A 462 17.97 23.50 22.89
CA THR A 462 17.22 22.23 22.92
C THR A 462 16.37 22.06 21.68
N ASP A 463 15.55 23.06 21.39
CA ASP A 463 14.49 23.04 20.39
C ASP A 463 15.06 22.96 18.95
N LEU A 464 16.34 23.32 18.80
CA LEU A 464 17.17 23.09 17.62
C LEU A 464 17.32 21.59 17.29
N ILE A 465 17.48 20.73 18.31
CA ILE A 465 17.63 19.29 18.15
C ILE A 465 16.26 18.65 17.92
N ASP A 466 15.22 19.11 18.62
CA ASP A 466 13.82 18.74 18.32
C ASP A 466 13.50 18.85 16.84
N ASP A 467 13.65 20.05 16.28
CA ASP A 467 13.20 20.32 14.93
C ASP A 467 14.10 19.65 13.89
N LEU A 468 15.40 19.49 14.14
CA LEU A 468 16.29 18.71 13.27
C LEU A 468 15.99 17.21 13.29
N VAL A 469 15.71 16.61 14.46
CA VAL A 469 15.32 15.19 14.55
C VAL A 469 13.94 15.00 13.91
N ARG A 470 12.99 15.89 14.21
CA ARG A 470 11.61 15.89 13.68
C ARG A 470 11.56 16.14 12.16
N GLU A 471 12.47 16.92 11.59
CA GLU A 471 12.55 17.16 10.13
C GLU A 471 13.25 15.99 9.40
N VAL A 472 14.21 15.31 10.04
CA VAL A 472 14.79 14.04 9.55
C VAL A 472 13.79 12.88 9.65
N GLU A 473 12.93 12.85 10.67
CA GLU A 473 11.85 11.86 10.83
C GLU A 473 10.63 12.12 9.93
N GLN A 474 10.49 13.31 9.34
CA GLN A 474 9.34 13.69 8.50
C GLN A 474 9.55 13.51 6.99
N ASP A 475 10.72 12.99 6.58
CA ASP A 475 11.09 12.55 5.21
C ASP A 475 10.48 13.39 4.07
N ARG A 476 10.66 14.72 4.16
CA ARG A 476 9.97 15.69 3.31
C ARG A 476 10.61 15.96 1.95
N LEU A 477 11.34 14.97 1.42
CA LEU A 477 11.98 15.01 0.10
C LEU A 477 11.74 13.71 -0.65
N ASP A 478 11.23 13.85 -1.88
CA ASP A 478 10.80 12.75 -2.75
C ASP A 478 12.00 11.91 -3.20
N PRO A 479 12.10 10.60 -2.85
CA PRO A 479 13.28 9.78 -3.16
C PRO A 479 13.39 9.36 -4.64
N ASP A 480 12.36 9.61 -5.46
CA ASP A 480 12.26 9.13 -6.84
C ASP A 480 13.16 9.88 -7.86
N GLU A 481 13.84 10.98 -7.50
CA GLU A 481 14.63 11.78 -8.46
C GLU A 481 16.13 11.38 -8.61
N ILE A 482 16.65 10.38 -7.88
CA ILE A 482 18.09 10.01 -7.94
C ILE A 482 18.33 8.55 -8.38
N SER A 483 18.71 8.43 -9.65
CA SER A 483 18.96 7.17 -10.38
C SER A 483 20.02 6.24 -9.78
N LEU A 484 19.84 4.93 -10.00
CA LEU A 484 20.91 3.93 -9.96
C LEU A 484 22.07 4.36 -10.87
N THR A 485 23.27 4.50 -10.32
CA THR A 485 24.47 4.94 -11.05
C THR A 485 24.90 3.92 -12.12
N ASP A 486 24.67 4.29 -13.38
CA ASP A 486 25.35 3.84 -14.59
C ASP A 486 25.51 2.33 -14.84
N ILE A 487 24.38 1.63 -15.03
CA ILE A 487 24.33 0.44 -15.89
C ILE A 487 23.53 0.74 -17.16
N SER A 488 24.09 1.65 -17.98
CA SER A 488 23.80 1.66 -19.41
C SER A 488 24.66 0.58 -20.08
N VAL A 489 24.15 -0.65 -20.15
CA VAL A 489 24.70 -1.63 -21.10
C VAL A 489 24.39 -1.09 -22.49
N LYS A 490 25.36 -0.41 -23.09
CA LYS A 490 25.42 -0.25 -24.54
C LYS A 490 25.52 -1.64 -25.14
N ASN A 491 24.40 -2.16 -25.61
CA ASN A 491 24.41 -3.15 -26.68
C ASN A 491 24.92 -2.40 -27.92
N GLU A 492 26.24 -2.28 -28.04
CA GLU A 492 26.87 -1.83 -29.28
C GLU A 492 26.49 -2.82 -30.38
N ASP A 493 26.10 -2.27 -31.52
CA ASP A 493 25.64 -3.01 -32.68
C ASP A 493 26.66 -4.09 -33.06
N THR A 494 26.31 -5.37 -32.85
CA THR A 494 26.94 -6.46 -33.59
C THR A 494 26.39 -6.44 -35.01
N ASP A 495 26.97 -5.53 -35.79
CA ASP A 495 26.83 -5.44 -37.24
C ASP A 495 26.89 -6.85 -37.84
N SER A 496 25.82 -7.22 -38.55
CA SER A 496 25.74 -8.49 -39.27
C SER A 496 26.63 -8.42 -40.51
N ALA A 497 27.94 -8.55 -40.30
CA ALA A 497 28.93 -8.57 -41.35
C ALA A 497 28.72 -9.77 -42.27
N GLU A 498 28.65 -9.48 -43.56
CA GLU A 498 28.59 -10.41 -44.68
C GLU A 498 29.60 -11.56 -44.54
N LEU A 499 29.13 -12.81 -44.65
CA LEU A 499 29.91 -13.89 -45.26
C LEU A 499 29.00 -14.79 -46.11
N LEU A 500 29.59 -15.22 -47.23
CA LEU A 500 29.02 -16.01 -48.34
C LEU A 500 28.66 -17.46 -47.95
#